data_AF-A0A956A6U8-F1
#
_entry.id   AF-A0A956A6U8-F1
#
_cell.length_a   1.000
_cell.length_b   1.000
_cell.length_c   1.000
_cell.angle_alpha   90.00
_cell.angle_beta   90.00
_cell.angle_gamma   90.00
#
_symmetry.space_group_name_H-M   'P 1'
#
loop_
_entity.id
_entity.type
_entity.pdbx_description
1 polymer ?
#
loop_
_entity_poly.entity_id
_entity_poly.type
_entity_poly.pdbx_seq_one_letter_code
_entity_poly.pdbx_strand_id
1 'polypeptide(L)'
;FVVGDADAVRFDHLLAVFARFGGGKRDAGWDGAGRPRAQLAVLPGTTHYDIGVSPALADAVNRFLATPAAPGAGVSTDRAGAR
;
A
#
# COMPACT_ATOMS: atom_id res chain seq x y z
N PHE A 1 1.79 -2.79 0.43
CA PHE A 1 1.72 -4.10 -0.23
C PHE A 1 2.97 -4.28 -1.06
N VAL A 2 3.66 -5.41 -0.91
CA VAL A 2 4.82 -5.77 -1.73
C VAL A 2 4.59 -7.19 -2.22
N VAL A 3 4.76 -7.42 -3.52
CA VAL A 3 4.66 -8.76 -4.14
C VAL A 3 5.71 -8.94 -5.21
N GLY A 4 5.99 -10.20 -5.54
CA GLY A 4 6.81 -10.53 -6.68
C GLY A 4 6.02 -10.49 -7.99
N ASP A 5 6.70 -10.27 -9.10
CA ASP A 5 6.15 -10.46 -10.44
C ASP A 5 6.01 -11.94 -10.83
N ALA A 6 6.74 -12.83 -10.14
CA ALA A 6 6.63 -14.29 -10.23
C ALA A 6 6.03 -14.91 -8.95
N ASP A 7 5.15 -14.17 -8.26
CA ASP A 7 4.49 -14.63 -7.03
C ASP A 7 3.47 -15.75 -7.32
N ALA A 8 3.31 -16.67 -6.36
CA ALA A 8 2.26 -17.67 -6.40
C ALA A 8 0.87 -17.05 -6.14
N VAL A 9 0.82 -15.90 -5.48
CA VAL A 9 -0.40 -15.12 -5.29
C VAL A 9 -0.74 -14.37 -6.58
N ARG A 10 -1.92 -14.66 -7.15
CA ARG A 10 -2.42 -13.97 -8.34
C ARG A 10 -2.59 -12.47 -8.12
N PHE A 11 -2.17 -11.67 -9.12
CA PHE A 11 -2.33 -10.21 -9.11
C PHE A 11 -3.78 -9.77 -8.91
N ASP A 12 -4.78 -10.46 -9.48
CA ASP A 12 -6.19 -10.11 -9.30
C ASP A 12 -6.61 -10.07 -7.82
N HIS A 13 -6.15 -11.05 -7.03
CA HIS A 13 -6.45 -11.11 -5.59
C HIS A 13 -5.75 -9.97 -4.84
N LEU A 14 -4.47 -9.72 -5.14
CA LEU A 14 -3.74 -8.61 -4.54
C LEU A 14 -4.40 -7.27 -4.87
N LEU A 15 -4.73 -7.02 -6.13
CA LEU A 15 -5.33 -5.76 -6.56
C LEU A 15 -6.71 -5.56 -5.93
N ALA A 16 -7.48 -6.63 -5.75
CA ALA A 16 -8.72 -6.58 -5.00
C ALA A 16 -8.50 -6.13 -3.55
N VAL A 17 -7.50 -6.68 -2.85
CA VAL A 17 -7.16 -6.26 -1.47
C VAL A 17 -6.63 -4.82 -1.46
N PHE A 18 -5.67 -4.47 -2.31
CA PHE A 18 -5.11 -3.12 -2.41
C PHE A 18 -6.21 -2.07 -2.63
N ALA A 19 -7.18 -2.38 -3.49
CA ALA A 19 -8.34 -1.55 -3.74
C ALA A 19 -9.24 -1.34 -2.51
N ARG A 20 -9.34 -2.31 -1.60
CA ARG A 20 -10.08 -2.14 -0.32
C ARG A 20 -9.41 -1.15 0.62
N PHE A 21 -8.10 -0.97 0.51
CA PHE A 21 -7.36 0.06 1.26
C PHE A 21 -7.27 1.40 0.50
N GLY A 22 -8.10 1.60 -0.52
CA GLY A 22 -8.18 2.84 -1.31
C GLY A 22 -7.16 2.94 -2.44
N GLY A 23 -6.30 1.93 -2.61
CA GLY A 23 -5.33 1.85 -3.69
C GLY A 23 -5.97 1.79 -5.08
N GLY A 24 -5.38 2.46 -6.07
CA GLY A 24 -5.79 2.34 -7.49
C GLY A 24 -7.22 2.78 -7.81
N LYS A 25 -7.88 3.54 -6.93
CA LYS A 25 -9.27 3.99 -7.13
C LYS A 25 -9.42 5.27 -7.94
N ARG A 26 -8.38 6.09 -8.00
CA ARG A 26 -8.34 7.35 -8.75
C ARG A 26 -6.89 7.78 -8.96
N ASP A 27 -6.69 8.69 -9.91
CA ASP A 27 -5.43 9.42 -10.05
C ASP A 27 -5.16 10.33 -8.84
N ALA A 28 -3.88 10.59 -8.57
CA ALA A 28 -3.45 11.40 -7.44
C ALA A 28 -3.59 12.92 -7.66
N GLY A 29 -3.83 13.37 -8.88
CA GLY A 29 -3.71 14.78 -9.25
C GLY A 29 -2.25 15.25 -9.26
N TRP A 30 -2.02 16.40 -9.90
CA TRP A 30 -0.68 16.99 -10.05
C TRP A 30 -0.02 17.36 -8.71
N ASP A 31 -0.82 17.77 -7.73
CA ASP A 31 -0.38 18.11 -6.38
C ASP A 31 -0.23 16.87 -5.47
N GLY A 32 -0.66 15.70 -5.95
CA GLY A 32 -0.63 14.45 -5.20
C GLY A 32 -1.69 14.33 -4.10
N ALA A 33 -2.64 15.26 -3.98
CA ALA A 33 -3.67 15.27 -2.93
C ALA A 33 -4.60 14.04 -2.99
N GLY A 34 -4.69 13.40 -4.16
CA GLY A 34 -5.47 12.18 -4.37
C GLY A 34 -4.78 10.88 -3.94
N ARG A 35 -3.49 10.90 -3.55
CA ARG A 35 -2.73 9.68 -3.23
C ARG A 35 -3.37 8.91 -2.06
N PRO A 36 -3.62 7.60 -2.20
CA PRO A 36 -4.09 6.78 -1.09
C PRO A 36 -2.96 6.56 -0.08
N ARG A 37 -3.33 6.28 1.19
CA ARG A 37 -2.37 5.85 2.21
C ARG A 37 -1.76 4.49 1.88
N ALA A 38 -2.52 3.63 1.20
CA ALA A 38 -2.04 2.33 0.76
C ALA A 38 -1.02 2.49 -0.37
N GLN A 39 0.12 1.81 -0.24
CA GLN A 39 1.18 1.77 -1.25
C GLN A 39 1.33 0.35 -1.80
N LEU A 40 1.77 0.23 -3.06
CA LEU A 40 2.00 -1.04 -3.75
C LEU A 40 3.36 -0.98 -4.46
N ALA A 41 4.17 -2.02 -4.28
CA ALA A 41 5.37 -2.30 -5.06
C ALA A 41 5.32 -3.72 -5.64
N VAL A 42 5.74 -3.86 -6.89
CA VAL A 42 5.97 -5.16 -7.54
C VAL A 42 7.47 -5.32 -7.72
N LEU A 43 8.05 -6.38 -7.14
CA LEU A 43 9.49 -6.64 -7.14
C LEU A 43 9.86 -7.58 -8.30
N PRO A 44 10.72 -7.14 -9.23
CA PRO A 44 11.09 -7.97 -10.39
C PRO A 44 11.88 -9.22 -10.02
N GLY A 45 11.59 -10.33 -10.70
CA GLY A 45 12.32 -11.60 -10.56
C GLY A 45 12.19 -12.26 -9.20
N THR A 46 11.18 -11.91 -8.41
CA THR A 46 10.94 -12.51 -7.08
C THR A 46 9.69 -13.37 -7.10
N THR A 47 9.76 -14.46 -6.35
CA THR A 47 8.66 -15.40 -6.12
C THR A 47 8.15 -15.27 -4.69
N HIS A 48 7.04 -15.95 -4.38
CA HIS A 48 6.54 -16.05 -3.00
C HIS A 48 7.60 -16.61 -2.02
N TYR A 49 8.52 -17.43 -2.53
CA TYR A 49 9.46 -18.19 -1.73
C TYR A 49 10.75 -17.42 -1.42
N ASP A 50 11.17 -16.52 -2.30
CA ASP A 50 12.44 -15.79 -2.17
C ASP A 50 12.25 -14.30 -1.80
N ILE A 51 11.03 -13.75 -1.93
CA ILE A 51 10.78 -12.32 -1.69
C ILE A 51 11.19 -11.87 -0.29
N GLY A 52 11.02 -12.73 0.73
CA GLY A 52 11.33 -12.43 2.12
C GLY A 52 12.81 -12.17 2.40
N VAL A 53 13.70 -12.68 1.56
CA VAL A 53 15.17 -12.49 1.67
C VAL A 53 15.72 -11.56 0.59
N SER A 54 14.87 -11.06 -0.30
CA SER A 54 15.27 -10.10 -1.33
C SER A 54 15.63 -8.76 -0.68
N PRO A 55 16.82 -8.18 -0.95
CA PRO A 55 17.15 -6.84 -0.46
C PRO A 55 16.17 -5.77 -0.97
N ALA A 56 15.57 -5.99 -2.15
CA ALA A 56 14.57 -5.09 -2.71
C ALA A 56 13.28 -4.99 -1.85
N LEU A 57 12.97 -6.04 -1.05
CA LEU A 57 11.86 -5.99 -0.10
C LEU A 57 12.14 -4.96 1.00
N ALA A 58 13.34 -5.00 1.59
CA ALA A 58 13.72 -4.05 2.63
C ALA A 58 13.69 -2.61 2.10
N ASP A 59 14.20 -2.37 0.90
CA ASP A 59 14.15 -1.05 0.25
C ASP A 59 12.72 -0.54 0.05
N ALA A 60 11.82 -1.40 -0.46
CA ALA A 60 10.43 -1.04 -0.67
C ALA A 60 9.70 -0.72 0.65
N VAL A 61 9.89 -1.57 1.67
CA VAL A 61 9.28 -1.36 3.00
C VAL A 61 9.80 -0.08 3.65
N ASN A 62 11.10 0.16 3.62
CA ASN A 62 11.68 1.38 4.20
C ASN A 62 11.12 2.65 3.54
N ARG A 63 10.90 2.65 2.22
CA ARG A 63 10.24 3.77 1.52
C ARG A 63 8.79 3.96 1.98
N PHE A 64 8.04 2.88 2.21
CA PHE A 64 6.68 2.97 2.70
C PHE A 64 6.63 3.57 4.11
N LEU A 65 7.55 3.15 5.00
CA LEU A 65 7.64 3.67 6.35
C LEU A 65 8.12 5.13 6.41
N ALA A 66 8.97 5.54 5.48
CA ALA A 66 9.44 6.92 5.39
C ALA A 66 8.38 7.89 4.82
N THR A 67 7.31 7.37 4.23
CA THR A 67 6.25 8.21 3.64
C THR A 67 5.38 8.81 4.76
N PRO A 68 5.28 10.15 4.87
CA PRO A 68 4.41 10.78 5.86
C PRO A 68 2.95 10.36 5.67
N ALA A 69 2.23 10.15 6.76
CA ALA A 69 0.79 9.90 6.69
C ALA A 69 0.08 11.09 6.03
N ALA A 70 -0.82 10.83 5.08
CA ALA A 70 -1.62 11.88 4.44
C ALA A 70 -2.38 12.72 5.51
N PRO A 71 -2.48 14.05 5.35
CA PRO A 71 -3.24 14.91 6.27
C PRO A 71 -4.70 14.44 6.38
N GLY A 72 -5.20 14.29 7.61
CA GLY A 72 -6.57 13.81 7.91
C GLY A 72 -6.67 12.42 8.53
N ALA A 73 -5.52 11.78 8.80
CA ALA A 73 -5.40 10.45 9.40
C ALA A 73 -5.49 10.40 10.93
N GLY A 74 -6.08 11.40 11.60
CA GLY A 74 -6.41 11.30 13.02
C GLY A 74 -7.47 10.22 13.22
N VAL A 75 -7.27 9.34 14.22
CA VAL A 75 -8.38 8.54 14.74
C VAL A 75 -9.49 9.53 15.12
N SER A 76 -10.65 9.43 14.48
CA SER A 76 -11.85 10.12 14.95
C SER A 76 -12.19 9.56 16.32
N THR A 77 -11.74 10.25 17.36
CA THR A 77 -12.29 10.09 18.71
C THR A 77 -13.55 10.93 18.78
N ASP A 78 -14.59 10.52 18.06
CA ASP A 78 -15.93 11.02 18.34
C ASP A 78 -16.85 9.84 18.61
N ARG A 79 -16.96 9.50 19.89
CA ARG A 79 -18.12 8.77 20.42
C ARG A 79 -18.93 9.74 21.26
N ALA A 80 -20.04 10.15 20.66
CA ALA A 80 -21.36 10.29 21.28
C ALA A 80 -21.48 11.25 22.46
N GLY A 81 -21.69 12.53 22.15
CA GLY A 81 -22.63 13.36 22.89
C GLY A 81 -24.06 13.13 22.37
N ALA A 82 -24.75 12.13 22.91
CA ALA A 82 -26.20 12.02 22.78
C ALA A 82 -26.86 12.87 23.88
N ARG A 83 -27.69 13.81 23.46
CA ARG A 83 -28.65 14.55 24.30
C ARG A 83 -29.83 13.67 24.65
#